data_AF-A0AAN5X7I9-F1
#
_entry.id   AF-A0AAN5X7I9-F1
#
_cell.length_a   1.000
_cell.length_b   1.000
_cell.length_c   1.000
_cell.angle_alpha   90.00
_cell.angle_beta   90.00
_cell.angle_gamma   90.00
#
_symmetry.space_group_name_H-M   'P 1'
#
loop_
_entity.id
_entity.type
_entity.pdbx_description
1 polymer ?
#
loop_
_entity_poly.entity_id
_entity_poly.type
_entity_poly.pdbx_seq_one_letter_code
_entity_poly.pdbx_strand_id
1 'polypeptide(L)'
;MGEMKVKSSLTEQEDNQQKVSVRLFKITDIPEVMEKMGWVVAAKFMRKWFNDPLYEMSKQEKLNKVDMALIDECHIVDDIPFEWLYTASARVSPAIDNFLKSISTVREFNDTLGKVEGGVKQLSNGLLAIIDCLYKQGLVDLKTHSIKNISLDYEALSAIELDRKSQFNYFSIGSTLWEKATDELDDVYGALGSFIIKIAFLNLIVSNDKDGFYRIEINQVGLYVRDTYEFINDGDDQPLGYWGWHGVIKPSLINEFFESKVVSKNGNDYYRVTNNSFIEYREKCKKENNIKTGDFFVYATVKKIPVDVIIHISKLDLLEYQARSAKVA
;
A
#
# COMPACT_ATOMS: atom_id res chain seq x y z
N MET A 1 28.20 40.77 48.78
CA MET A 1 29.57 40.68 48.23
C MET A 1 29.48 39.88 46.94
N GLY A 2 29.76 40.40 45.74
CA GLY A 2 30.13 41.75 45.33
C GLY A 2 29.47 42.06 43.98
N GLU A 3 28.94 43.27 43.86
CA GLU A 3 28.59 43.89 42.57
C GLU A 3 29.87 44.25 41.83
N MET A 4 29.89 44.09 40.49
CA MET A 4 30.70 44.96 39.65
C MET A 4 29.83 45.54 38.55
N LYS A 5 29.56 46.83 38.68
CA LYS A 5 28.85 47.69 37.73
C LYS A 5 29.83 48.10 36.62
N VAL A 6 29.45 47.93 35.37
CA VAL A 6 29.94 48.78 34.28
C VAL A 6 28.73 49.58 33.78
N LYS A 7 28.74 50.88 34.08
CA LYS A 7 27.85 51.87 33.47
C LYS A 7 28.44 52.27 32.12
N SER A 8 27.75 51.96 31.03
CA SER A 8 27.77 52.80 29.84
C SER A 8 26.41 53.49 29.74
N SER A 9 26.43 54.82 29.71
CA SER A 9 25.27 55.68 29.64
C SER A 9 25.23 56.40 28.30
N LEU A 10 24.01 56.55 27.77
CA LEU A 10 23.56 57.32 26.60
C LEU A 10 23.68 56.52 25.28
N THR A 11 22.60 56.03 24.68
CA THR A 11 21.43 56.80 24.22
C THR A 11 20.16 55.93 24.26
N GLU A 12 19.08 56.44 24.82
CA GLU A 12 17.74 55.87 24.74
C GLU A 12 17.25 55.98 23.29
N GLN A 13 17.31 54.87 22.55
CA GLN A 13 16.35 54.59 21.51
C GLN A 13 15.53 53.40 22.03
N GLU A 14 14.23 53.60 22.14
CA GLU A 14 13.27 52.53 22.38
C GLU A 14 13.44 51.50 21.26
N ASP A 15 14.25 50.50 21.53
CA ASP A 15 14.41 49.33 20.70
C ASP A 15 13.08 48.57 20.83
N ASN A 16 12.15 48.91 19.94
CA ASN A 16 10.86 48.26 19.80
C ASN A 16 11.13 46.85 19.26
N GLN A 17 11.67 45.98 20.11
CA GLN A 17 11.88 44.57 19.83
C GLN A 17 10.50 43.93 19.72
N GLN A 18 9.90 44.06 18.54
CA GLN A 18 8.87 43.16 18.08
C GLN A 18 9.45 41.76 18.23
N LYS A 19 9.02 41.04 19.28
CA LYS A 19 9.19 39.59 19.37
C LYS A 19 8.45 39.00 18.19
N VAL A 20 9.13 38.86 17.06
CA VAL A 20 8.64 38.10 15.92
C VAL A 20 8.53 36.66 16.40
N SER A 21 7.32 36.21 16.71
CA SER A 21 7.07 34.81 17.03
C SER A 21 7.27 33.99 15.76
N VAL A 22 8.45 33.39 15.60
CA VAL A 22 8.71 32.46 14.50
C VAL A 22 7.91 31.19 14.78
N ARG A 23 6.84 30.95 14.00
CA ARG A 23 6.12 29.68 14.03
C ARG A 23 7.02 28.60 13.42
N LEU A 24 7.44 27.64 14.24
CA LEU A 24 8.13 26.43 13.76
C LEU A 24 7.13 25.53 13.01
N PHE A 25 7.60 24.93 11.91
CA PHE A 25 6.83 23.94 11.15
C PHE A 25 6.56 22.70 12.00
N LYS A 26 5.35 22.15 11.90
CA LYS A 26 4.90 20.97 12.64
C LYS A 26 4.31 19.94 11.69
N ILE A 27 4.24 18.68 12.12
CA ILE A 27 3.58 17.63 11.33
C ILE A 27 2.11 17.94 11.01
N THR A 28 1.44 18.72 11.86
CA THR A 28 0.06 19.19 11.62
C THR A 28 -0.05 20.17 10.46
N ASP A 29 1.07 20.72 9.98
CA ASP A 29 1.13 21.65 8.85
C ASP A 29 1.31 20.89 7.51
N ILE A 30 1.71 19.61 7.56
CA ILE A 30 1.93 18.76 6.38
C ILE A 30 0.71 18.68 5.47
N PRO A 31 -0.54 18.49 5.95
CA PRO A 31 -1.69 18.41 5.06
C PRO A 31 -1.91 19.67 4.21
N GLU A 32 -1.65 20.84 4.76
CA GLU A 32 -1.76 22.11 4.01
C GLU A 32 -0.67 22.22 2.94
N VAL A 33 0.54 21.74 3.25
CA VAL A 33 1.65 21.69 2.29
C VAL A 33 1.34 20.72 1.15
N MET A 34 0.85 19.51 1.48
CA MET A 34 0.43 18.52 0.48
C MET A 34 -0.62 19.10 -0.48
N GLU A 35 -1.65 19.80 0.02
CA GLU A 35 -2.64 20.46 -0.83
C GLU A 35 -2.03 21.52 -1.76
N LYS A 36 -1.10 22.34 -1.26
CA LYS A 36 -0.40 23.34 -2.08
C LYS A 36 0.44 22.71 -3.19
N MET A 37 0.91 21.47 -2.99
CA MET A 37 1.61 20.68 -3.99
C MET A 37 0.66 19.94 -4.95
N GLY A 38 -0.65 20.05 -4.75
CA GLY A 38 -1.66 19.30 -5.53
C GLY A 38 -1.83 17.85 -5.08
N TRP A 39 -1.29 17.45 -3.92
CA TRP A 39 -1.40 16.09 -3.38
C TRP A 39 -2.70 15.94 -2.58
N VAL A 40 -3.82 15.89 -3.31
CA VAL A 40 -5.17 15.94 -2.73
C VAL A 40 -5.47 14.70 -1.88
N VAL A 41 -5.15 13.50 -2.37
CA VAL A 41 -5.46 12.25 -1.66
C VAL A 41 -4.52 12.05 -0.47
N ALA A 42 -3.22 12.31 -0.61
CA ALA A 42 -2.27 12.27 0.50
C ALA A 42 -2.69 13.22 1.62
N ALA A 43 -3.13 14.42 1.27
CA ALA A 43 -3.61 15.39 2.24
C ALA A 43 -4.94 14.96 2.89
N LYS A 44 -5.86 14.33 2.13
CA LYS A 44 -7.09 13.70 2.67
C LYS A 44 -6.73 12.64 3.72
N PHE A 45 -5.78 11.77 3.41
CA PHE A 45 -5.34 10.70 4.29
C PHE A 45 -4.70 11.22 5.57
N MET A 46 -3.77 12.16 5.44
CA MET A 46 -3.10 12.77 6.58
C MET A 46 -4.11 13.50 7.49
N ARG A 47 -5.09 14.21 6.92
CA ARG A 47 -6.18 14.83 7.71
C ARG A 47 -7.07 13.82 8.40
N LYS A 48 -7.42 12.72 7.72
CA LYS A 48 -8.17 11.63 8.34
C LYS A 48 -7.43 11.13 9.56
N TRP A 49 -6.14 10.80 9.41
CA TRP A 49 -5.31 10.33 10.53
C TRP A 49 -5.33 11.28 11.74
N PHE A 50 -5.16 12.59 11.51
CA PHE A 50 -5.17 13.60 12.58
C PHE A 50 -6.54 13.85 13.24
N ASN A 51 -7.65 13.49 12.60
CA ASN A 51 -8.99 13.84 13.07
C ASN A 51 -9.83 12.64 13.51
N ASP A 52 -9.46 11.44 13.08
CA ASP A 52 -10.18 10.22 13.38
C ASP A 52 -10.00 9.78 14.84
N PRO A 53 -10.99 9.04 15.40
CA PRO A 53 -10.85 8.43 16.71
C PRO A 53 -9.55 7.65 16.86
N LEU A 54 -8.98 7.68 18.05
CA LEU A 54 -7.77 6.94 18.39
C LEU A 54 -7.92 5.47 18.00
N TYR A 55 -7.09 5.05 17.05
CA TYR A 55 -6.93 3.67 16.64
C TYR A 55 -5.48 3.49 16.23
N GLU A 56 -4.83 2.55 16.90
CA GLU A 56 -3.42 2.23 16.71
C GLU A 56 -3.37 0.78 16.23
N MET A 57 -2.93 0.59 14.98
CA MET A 57 -2.88 -0.73 14.38
C MET A 57 -1.88 -1.63 15.13
N SER A 58 -2.26 -2.89 15.27
CA SER A 58 -1.37 -3.97 15.68
C SER A 58 -0.44 -4.38 14.53
N LYS A 59 0.62 -5.12 14.88
CA LYS A 59 1.52 -5.71 13.88
C LYS A 59 0.79 -6.64 12.91
N GLN A 60 -0.26 -7.34 13.34
CA GLN A 60 -1.03 -8.21 12.43
C GLN A 60 -1.85 -7.40 11.44
N GLU A 61 -2.42 -6.27 11.87
CA GLU A 61 -3.15 -5.34 11.00
C GLU A 61 -2.22 -4.72 9.96
N LYS A 62 -1.04 -4.22 10.36
CA LYS A 62 0.02 -3.74 9.46
C LYS A 62 0.46 -4.82 8.44
N LEU A 63 0.56 -6.07 8.88
CA LEU A 63 0.91 -7.19 8.01
C LEU A 63 -0.28 -7.72 7.18
N ASN A 64 -1.45 -7.09 7.26
CA ASN A 64 -2.68 -7.50 6.58
C ASN A 64 -3.12 -8.94 6.91
N LYS A 65 -2.83 -9.40 8.13
CA LYS A 65 -3.15 -10.74 8.66
C LYS A 65 -4.38 -10.72 9.58
N VAL A 66 -5.36 -9.90 9.23
CA VAL A 66 -6.63 -9.78 9.95
C VAL A 66 -7.81 -9.99 9.02
N ASP A 67 -8.92 -10.45 9.61
CA ASP A 67 -10.20 -10.53 8.92
C ASP A 67 -10.84 -9.14 8.89
N MET A 68 -10.98 -8.59 7.69
CA MET A 68 -11.56 -7.27 7.49
C MET A 68 -13.03 -7.19 7.88
N ALA A 69 -13.74 -8.32 7.98
CA ALA A 69 -15.10 -8.35 8.49
C ALA A 69 -15.20 -7.98 9.99
N LEU A 70 -14.06 -7.96 10.70
CA LEU A 70 -13.99 -7.61 12.13
C LEU A 70 -13.47 -6.19 12.36
N ILE A 71 -13.08 -5.47 11.31
CA ILE A 71 -12.58 -4.11 11.40
C ILE A 71 -13.76 -3.14 11.27
N ASP A 72 -13.81 -2.14 12.16
CA ASP A 72 -14.84 -1.10 12.09
C ASP A 72 -14.68 -0.27 10.80
N GLU A 73 -15.80 -0.04 10.11
CA GLU A 73 -15.82 0.69 8.83
C GLU A 73 -15.21 2.09 8.94
N CYS A 74 -15.23 2.73 10.11
CA CYS A 74 -14.59 4.05 10.28
C CYS A 74 -13.07 4.00 10.09
N HIS A 75 -12.44 2.84 10.28
CA HIS A 75 -11.01 2.59 10.07
C HIS A 75 -10.71 2.04 8.67
N ILE A 76 -11.65 2.13 7.74
CA ILE A 76 -11.51 1.69 6.36
C ILE A 76 -11.78 2.87 5.42
N VAL A 77 -10.91 3.03 4.44
CA VAL A 77 -11.13 3.91 3.28
C VAL A 77 -11.16 3.02 2.06
N ASP A 78 -12.33 2.86 1.44
CA ASP A 78 -12.53 2.00 0.26
C ASP A 78 -13.12 2.75 -0.95
N ASP A 79 -13.13 4.08 -0.87
CA ASP A 79 -13.72 4.98 -1.86
C ASP A 79 -12.71 5.54 -2.88
N ILE A 80 -11.45 5.09 -2.84
CA ILE A 80 -10.38 5.66 -3.67
C ILE A 80 -10.49 5.12 -5.10
N PRO A 81 -10.74 5.96 -6.12
CA PRO A 81 -10.84 5.47 -7.48
C PRO A 81 -9.51 4.86 -7.93
N PHE A 82 -9.51 3.63 -8.44
CA PHE A 82 -8.28 3.02 -8.99
C PHE A 82 -7.63 3.90 -10.07
N GLU A 83 -8.45 4.57 -10.88
CA GLU A 83 -8.00 5.45 -11.96
C GLU A 83 -7.12 6.61 -11.48
N TRP A 84 -7.29 7.05 -10.22
CA TRP A 84 -6.45 8.10 -9.64
C TRP A 84 -4.96 7.73 -9.71
N LEU A 85 -4.61 6.45 -9.56
CA LEU A 85 -3.24 5.97 -9.63
C LEU A 85 -2.54 6.32 -10.95
N TYR A 86 -3.26 6.25 -12.08
CA TYR A 86 -2.72 6.60 -13.39
C TYR A 86 -2.56 8.10 -13.57
N THR A 87 -3.52 8.87 -13.06
CA THR A 87 -3.55 10.33 -13.25
C THR A 87 -2.63 11.08 -12.32
N ALA A 88 -2.37 10.52 -11.14
CA ALA A 88 -1.65 11.19 -10.06
C ALA A 88 -0.21 10.69 -9.88
N SER A 89 0.22 9.68 -10.66
CA SER A 89 1.58 9.17 -10.59
C SER A 89 2.06 8.55 -11.91
N ALA A 90 3.16 9.09 -12.43
CA ALA A 90 3.78 8.58 -13.66
C ALA A 90 4.45 7.20 -13.47
N ARG A 91 4.77 6.80 -12.23
CA ARG A 91 5.46 5.54 -11.94
C ARG A 91 4.55 4.32 -12.00
N VAL A 92 3.23 4.51 -11.89
CA VAL A 92 2.28 3.40 -11.78
C VAL A 92 1.97 2.79 -13.14
N SER A 93 1.73 3.63 -14.15
CA SER A 93 1.26 3.19 -15.47
C SER A 93 2.18 2.13 -16.12
N PRO A 94 3.52 2.30 -16.16
CA PRO A 94 4.39 1.31 -16.81
C PRO A 94 4.31 -0.08 -16.17
N ALA A 95 4.19 -0.15 -14.84
CA ALA A 95 4.08 -1.42 -14.14
C ALA A 95 2.74 -2.12 -14.44
N ILE A 96 1.64 -1.38 -14.42
CA ILE A 96 0.32 -1.94 -14.75
C ILE A 96 0.28 -2.35 -16.22
N ASP A 97 0.75 -1.52 -17.15
CA ASP A 97 0.69 -1.81 -18.58
C ASP A 97 1.51 -3.06 -18.94
N ASN A 98 2.71 -3.20 -18.37
CA ASN A 98 3.53 -4.40 -18.54
C ASN A 98 2.82 -5.65 -17.99
N PHE A 99 2.21 -5.53 -16.83
CA PHE A 99 1.40 -6.60 -16.24
C PHE A 99 0.23 -6.98 -17.15
N LEU A 100 -0.59 -6.02 -17.58
CA LEU A 100 -1.74 -6.25 -18.45
C LEU A 100 -1.35 -6.93 -19.76
N LYS A 101 -0.26 -6.49 -20.38
CA LYS A 101 0.29 -7.13 -21.58
C LYS A 101 0.59 -8.61 -21.32
N SER A 102 1.17 -8.94 -20.17
CA SER A 102 1.56 -10.32 -19.82
C SER A 102 0.38 -11.27 -19.61
N ILE A 103 -0.81 -10.77 -19.28
CA ILE A 103 -1.99 -11.61 -18.96
C ILE A 103 -3.16 -11.47 -19.94
N SER A 104 -3.08 -10.54 -20.89
CA SER A 104 -4.16 -10.24 -21.85
C SER A 104 -4.68 -11.48 -22.59
N THR A 105 -3.77 -12.35 -23.02
CA THR A 105 -4.09 -13.67 -23.59
C THR A 105 -3.09 -14.68 -23.08
N VAL A 106 -3.59 -15.75 -22.45
CA VAL A 106 -2.77 -16.84 -21.92
C VAL A 106 -3.32 -18.18 -22.41
N ARG A 107 -2.41 -19.06 -22.85
CA ARG A 107 -2.69 -20.44 -23.23
C ARG A 107 -1.69 -21.33 -22.52
N GLU A 108 -2.15 -22.06 -21.51
CA GLU A 108 -1.36 -22.92 -20.62
C GLU A 108 -0.31 -22.18 -19.79
N PHE A 109 0.69 -21.55 -20.41
CA PHE A 109 1.92 -21.11 -19.76
C PHE A 109 1.95 -19.61 -19.50
N ASN A 110 2.25 -19.24 -18.26
CA ASN A 110 2.44 -17.86 -17.80
C ASN A 110 2.93 -17.84 -16.34
N ASP A 111 3.94 -17.04 -16.02
CA ASP A 111 4.52 -16.97 -14.67
C ASP A 111 3.60 -16.34 -13.62
N THR A 112 2.59 -15.58 -14.05
CA THR A 112 1.62 -14.92 -13.15
C THR A 112 0.50 -15.87 -12.77
N LEU A 113 -0.11 -16.56 -13.74
CA LEU A 113 -1.38 -17.27 -13.52
C LEU A 113 -1.50 -18.61 -14.25
N GLY A 114 -0.50 -18.99 -15.05
CA GLY A 114 -0.49 -20.21 -15.83
C GLY A 114 0.47 -21.27 -15.28
N LYS A 115 0.84 -22.20 -16.14
CA LYS A 115 1.93 -23.14 -15.92
C LYS A 115 3.28 -22.49 -16.21
N VAL A 116 4.35 -23.04 -15.65
CA VAL A 116 5.73 -22.61 -15.90
C VAL A 116 6.49 -23.67 -16.69
N GLU A 117 7.31 -23.24 -17.65
CA GLU A 117 8.08 -24.15 -18.51
C GLU A 117 9.34 -24.68 -17.80
N GLY A 118 9.82 -25.85 -18.24
CA GLY A 118 11.20 -26.30 -17.94
C GLY A 118 11.48 -26.79 -16.51
N GLY A 119 10.46 -27.01 -15.68
CA GLY A 119 10.62 -27.44 -14.27
C GLY A 119 9.89 -28.74 -13.91
N VAL A 120 10.27 -29.33 -12.76
CA VAL A 120 9.54 -30.44 -12.11
C VAL A 120 8.22 -29.96 -11.48
N LYS A 121 8.16 -28.66 -11.16
CA LYS A 121 6.96 -27.97 -10.67
C LYS A 121 6.44 -27.10 -11.79
N GLN A 122 5.23 -27.38 -12.25
CA GLN A 122 4.64 -26.70 -13.39
C GLN A 122 3.61 -25.64 -12.98
N LEU A 123 3.19 -25.54 -11.72
CA LEU A 123 2.24 -24.50 -11.31
C LEU A 123 2.96 -23.19 -10.96
N SER A 124 2.57 -22.07 -11.59
CA SER A 124 2.95 -20.75 -11.09
C SER A 124 2.37 -20.51 -9.69
N ASN A 125 2.90 -19.52 -8.97
CA ASN A 125 2.35 -19.15 -7.65
C ASN A 125 0.91 -18.64 -7.75
N GLY A 126 0.55 -17.91 -8.83
CA GLY A 126 -0.82 -17.49 -9.01
C GLY A 126 -1.75 -18.63 -9.40
N LEU A 127 -1.31 -19.59 -10.22
CA LEU A 127 -2.13 -20.76 -10.51
C LEU A 127 -2.37 -21.62 -9.26
N LEU A 128 -1.34 -21.78 -8.41
CA LEU A 128 -1.53 -22.39 -7.09
C LEU A 128 -2.59 -21.65 -6.26
N ALA A 129 -2.52 -20.32 -6.22
CA ALA A 129 -3.46 -19.51 -5.44
C ALA A 129 -4.89 -19.56 -6.02
N ILE A 130 -5.05 -19.65 -7.35
CA ILE A 130 -6.35 -19.91 -7.98
C ILE A 130 -6.92 -21.26 -7.52
N ILE A 131 -6.12 -22.33 -7.60
CA ILE A 131 -6.54 -23.66 -7.14
C ILE A 131 -6.87 -23.63 -5.65
N ASP A 132 -6.08 -22.91 -4.85
CA ASP A 132 -6.32 -22.71 -3.42
C ASP A 132 -7.64 -21.99 -3.12
N CYS A 133 -7.96 -20.94 -3.88
CA CYS A 133 -9.24 -20.25 -3.79
C CYS A 133 -10.40 -21.21 -4.07
N LEU A 134 -10.29 -22.04 -5.11
CA LEU A 134 -11.31 -23.04 -5.44
C LEU A 134 -11.41 -24.13 -4.36
N TYR A 135 -10.29 -24.60 -3.82
CA TYR A 135 -10.24 -25.59 -2.75
C TYR A 135 -10.90 -25.08 -1.46
N LYS A 136 -10.56 -23.86 -1.02
CA LYS A 136 -11.16 -23.20 0.15
C LYS A 136 -12.68 -23.03 0.01
N GLN A 137 -13.19 -22.97 -1.21
CA GLN A 137 -14.62 -22.91 -1.53
C GLN A 137 -15.28 -24.29 -1.71
N GLY A 138 -14.55 -25.39 -1.48
CA GLY A 138 -15.06 -26.76 -1.63
C GLY A 138 -15.34 -27.15 -3.09
N LEU A 139 -14.66 -26.49 -4.04
CA LEU A 139 -14.78 -26.75 -5.48
C LEU A 139 -13.71 -27.73 -5.98
N VAL A 140 -12.63 -27.93 -5.22
CA VAL A 140 -11.58 -28.93 -5.47
C VAL A 140 -11.66 -30.01 -4.40
N ASP A 141 -11.67 -31.28 -4.80
CA ASP A 141 -11.55 -32.43 -3.92
C ASP A 141 -10.19 -33.09 -4.10
N LEU A 142 -9.32 -32.98 -3.08
CA LEU A 142 -7.97 -33.53 -3.09
C LEU A 142 -7.91 -35.04 -2.84
N LYS A 143 -8.99 -35.68 -2.39
CA LYS A 143 -9.05 -37.14 -2.25
C LYS A 143 -9.29 -37.81 -3.60
N THR A 144 -10.16 -37.22 -4.41
CA THR A 144 -10.51 -37.72 -5.74
C THR A 144 -9.72 -37.04 -6.86
N HIS A 145 -8.97 -35.99 -6.54
CA HIS A 145 -8.27 -35.11 -7.49
C HIS A 145 -9.22 -34.60 -8.57
N SER A 146 -10.35 -34.03 -8.12
CA SER A 146 -11.38 -33.50 -9.01
C SER A 146 -11.71 -32.03 -8.75
N ILE A 147 -12.20 -31.35 -9.78
CA ILE A 147 -12.70 -29.99 -9.71
C ILE A 147 -14.16 -29.99 -10.21
N LYS A 148 -15.04 -29.29 -9.51
CA LYS A 148 -16.43 -29.13 -9.94
C LYS A 148 -16.51 -28.24 -11.18
N ASN A 149 -17.34 -28.64 -12.14
CA ASN A 149 -17.72 -27.75 -13.24
C ASN A 149 -18.57 -26.59 -12.68
N ILE A 150 -18.15 -25.37 -12.93
CA ILE A 150 -18.76 -24.18 -12.32
C ILE A 150 -18.47 -22.94 -13.16
N SER A 151 -19.35 -21.94 -13.07
CA SER A 151 -19.09 -20.58 -13.51
C SER A 151 -19.18 -19.67 -12.29
N LEU A 152 -18.11 -18.93 -12.02
CA LEU A 152 -17.99 -17.96 -10.94
C LEU A 152 -18.02 -16.56 -11.53
N ASP A 153 -18.93 -15.74 -11.03
CA ASP A 153 -19.06 -14.33 -11.36
C ASP A 153 -18.98 -13.49 -10.08
N TYR A 154 -17.91 -12.70 -10.00
CA TYR A 154 -17.54 -11.83 -8.89
C TYR A 154 -17.43 -10.37 -9.32
N GLU A 155 -18.02 -9.99 -10.45
CA GLU A 155 -17.94 -8.62 -10.96
C GLU A 155 -18.51 -7.57 -10.00
N ALA A 156 -19.48 -7.94 -9.17
CA ALA A 156 -20.13 -7.04 -8.22
C ALA A 156 -19.44 -6.95 -6.86
N LEU A 157 -18.41 -7.76 -6.62
CA LEU A 157 -17.74 -7.81 -5.31
C LEU A 157 -16.82 -6.61 -5.10
N SER A 158 -16.76 -6.13 -3.86
CA SER A 158 -15.80 -5.12 -3.43
C SER A 158 -14.36 -5.66 -3.42
N ALA A 159 -13.38 -4.77 -3.36
CA ALA A 159 -11.97 -5.13 -3.22
C ALA A 159 -11.71 -6.01 -1.97
N ILE A 160 -12.40 -5.71 -0.86
CA ILE A 160 -12.34 -6.49 0.39
C ILE A 160 -12.85 -7.92 0.18
N GLU A 161 -13.98 -8.07 -0.51
CA GLU A 161 -14.57 -9.38 -0.78
C GLU A 161 -13.73 -10.21 -1.78
N LEU A 162 -13.18 -9.55 -2.80
CA LEU A 162 -12.26 -10.18 -3.76
C LEU A 162 -10.97 -10.66 -3.08
N ASP A 163 -10.43 -9.87 -2.14
CA ASP A 163 -9.24 -10.25 -1.38
C ASP A 163 -9.42 -11.57 -0.63
N ARG A 164 -10.64 -11.84 -0.20
CA ARG A 164 -11.00 -13.08 0.50
C ARG A 164 -11.32 -14.24 -0.44
N LYS A 165 -11.95 -13.98 -1.59
CA LYS A 165 -12.55 -15.03 -2.44
C LYS A 165 -11.73 -15.44 -3.65
N SER A 166 -11.01 -14.51 -4.27
CA SER A 166 -10.45 -14.75 -5.60
C SER A 166 -9.12 -14.06 -5.87
N GLN A 167 -8.51 -13.40 -4.88
CA GLN A 167 -7.15 -12.89 -4.99
C GLN A 167 -6.16 -14.04 -5.20
N PHE A 168 -5.36 -13.93 -6.25
CA PHE A 168 -4.42 -14.98 -6.61
C PHE A 168 -3.00 -14.49 -6.86
N ASN A 169 -2.80 -13.20 -7.12
CA ASN A 169 -1.46 -12.66 -7.32
C ASN A 169 -1.39 -11.17 -6.93
N TYR A 170 -0.19 -10.62 -6.84
CA TYR A 170 0.07 -9.20 -6.61
C TYR A 170 1.42 -8.79 -7.20
N PHE A 171 1.61 -7.50 -7.41
CA PHE A 171 2.90 -6.92 -7.74
C PHE A 171 3.10 -5.60 -6.99
N SER A 172 4.36 -5.26 -6.72
CA SER A 172 4.72 -4.09 -5.93
C SER A 172 5.04 -2.89 -6.82
N ILE A 173 4.73 -1.69 -6.34
CA ILE A 173 5.09 -0.40 -6.94
C ILE A 173 6.06 0.33 -6.00
N GLY A 174 7.16 0.86 -6.56
CA GLY A 174 8.08 1.71 -5.79
C GLY A 174 8.87 0.97 -4.71
N SER A 175 9.11 -0.33 -4.92
CA SER A 175 9.68 -1.22 -3.89
C SER A 175 11.17 -1.47 -4.06
N THR A 176 11.70 -1.31 -5.28
CA THR A 176 13.12 -1.49 -5.59
C THR A 176 13.96 -0.30 -5.13
N LEU A 177 15.25 -0.52 -4.91
CA LEU A 177 16.20 0.56 -4.57
C LEU A 177 16.24 1.64 -5.66
N TRP A 178 16.11 1.24 -6.93
CA TRP A 178 16.13 2.17 -8.06
C TRP A 178 14.88 3.06 -8.07
N GLU A 179 13.68 2.48 -7.93
CA GLU A 179 12.44 3.25 -7.83
C GLU A 179 12.48 4.17 -6.61
N LYS A 180 12.90 3.66 -5.44
CA LYS A 180 13.09 4.50 -4.24
C LYS A 180 14.10 5.63 -4.45
N ALA A 181 15.09 5.47 -5.31
CA ALA A 181 16.05 6.55 -5.60
C ALA A 181 15.54 7.55 -6.65
N THR A 182 14.73 7.10 -7.62
CA THR A 182 14.41 7.88 -8.83
C THR A 182 12.95 8.35 -8.93
N ASP A 183 12.02 7.69 -8.23
CA ASP A 183 10.62 8.09 -8.22
C ASP A 183 10.49 9.51 -7.65
N GLU A 184 9.84 10.37 -8.44
CA GLU A 184 9.39 11.67 -7.98
C GLU A 184 8.37 11.51 -6.86
N LEU A 185 8.33 12.50 -5.95
CA LEU A 185 7.29 12.54 -4.94
C LEU A 185 6.02 13.12 -5.58
N ASP A 186 4.93 12.38 -5.46
CA ASP A 186 3.62 12.74 -5.98
C ASP A 186 2.50 12.40 -4.97
N ASP A 187 1.25 12.65 -5.35
CA ASP A 187 0.09 12.41 -4.49
C ASP A 187 -0.02 10.92 -4.10
N VAL A 188 0.27 10.00 -5.03
CA VAL A 188 0.23 8.56 -4.78
C VAL A 188 1.34 8.16 -3.82
N TYR A 189 2.55 8.70 -3.98
CA TYR A 189 3.64 8.48 -3.04
C TYR A 189 3.32 9.02 -1.65
N GLY A 190 2.75 10.22 -1.55
CA GLY A 190 2.36 10.81 -0.26
C GLY A 190 1.26 10.03 0.46
N ALA A 191 0.39 9.35 -0.29
CA ALA A 191 -0.72 8.57 0.25
C ALA A 191 -0.34 7.10 0.55
N LEU A 192 0.46 6.46 -0.29
CA LEU A 192 0.70 5.01 -0.27
C LEU A 192 2.18 4.62 -0.18
N GLY A 193 3.13 5.54 -0.41
CA GLY A 193 4.55 5.22 -0.44
C GLY A 193 4.89 4.09 -1.41
N SER A 194 5.44 2.98 -0.89
CA SER A 194 5.56 1.72 -1.61
C SER A 194 4.34 0.86 -1.31
N PHE A 195 3.63 0.40 -2.34
CA PHE A 195 2.38 -0.34 -2.17
C PHE A 195 2.29 -1.54 -3.11
N ILE A 196 1.28 -2.38 -2.91
CA ILE A 196 1.00 -3.52 -3.77
C ILE A 196 -0.31 -3.32 -4.55
N ILE A 197 -0.31 -3.75 -5.80
CA ILE A 197 -1.52 -3.95 -6.59
C ILE A 197 -1.83 -5.44 -6.53
N LYS A 198 -3.02 -5.76 -6.03
CA LYS A 198 -3.54 -7.11 -5.95
C LYS A 198 -4.38 -7.44 -7.17
N ILE A 199 -4.38 -8.73 -7.50
CA ILE A 199 -5.03 -9.29 -8.68
C ILE A 199 -5.98 -10.38 -8.22
N ALA A 200 -7.24 -10.28 -8.63
CA ALA A 200 -8.27 -11.27 -8.39
C ALA A 200 -8.97 -11.66 -9.70
N PHE A 201 -9.43 -12.91 -9.83
CA PHE A 201 -10.32 -13.26 -10.95
C PHE A 201 -11.73 -12.77 -10.63
N LEU A 202 -12.40 -12.22 -11.65
CA LEU A 202 -13.79 -11.75 -11.57
C LEU A 202 -14.73 -12.71 -12.27
N ASN A 203 -14.32 -13.26 -13.42
CA ASN A 203 -15.08 -14.25 -14.16
C ASN A 203 -14.19 -15.48 -14.41
N LEU A 204 -14.54 -16.60 -13.78
CA LEU A 204 -13.81 -17.87 -13.91
C LEU A 204 -14.78 -19.01 -14.22
N ILE A 205 -14.47 -19.80 -15.24
CA ILE A 205 -15.24 -20.99 -15.62
C ILE A 205 -14.34 -22.21 -15.50
N VAL A 206 -14.86 -23.28 -14.89
CA VAL A 206 -14.24 -24.60 -14.90
C VAL A 206 -15.16 -25.57 -15.63
N SER A 207 -14.60 -26.30 -16.58
CA SER A 207 -15.30 -27.35 -17.33
C SER A 207 -14.44 -28.59 -17.48
N ASN A 208 -15.05 -29.75 -17.71
CA ASN A 208 -14.34 -30.95 -18.12
C ASN A 208 -14.04 -30.88 -19.61
N ASP A 209 -12.82 -31.20 -19.99
CA ASP A 209 -12.45 -31.43 -21.38
C ASP A 209 -12.46 -32.94 -21.73
N LYS A 210 -12.43 -33.26 -23.02
CA LYS A 210 -12.63 -34.61 -23.58
C LYS A 210 -11.60 -35.64 -23.10
N ASP A 211 -10.45 -35.19 -22.63
CA ASP A 211 -9.31 -36.04 -22.25
C ASP A 211 -9.10 -36.15 -20.72
N GLY A 212 -10.11 -35.78 -19.91
CA GLY A 212 -10.04 -35.87 -18.45
C GLY A 212 -9.25 -34.74 -17.77
N PHE A 213 -8.94 -33.69 -18.52
CA PHE A 213 -8.44 -32.42 -17.98
C PHE A 213 -9.61 -31.53 -17.54
N TYR A 214 -9.36 -30.69 -16.54
CA TYR A 214 -10.22 -29.57 -16.19
C TYR A 214 -9.74 -28.33 -16.92
N ARG A 215 -10.59 -27.72 -17.74
CA ARG A 215 -10.30 -26.48 -18.43
C ARG A 215 -10.75 -25.31 -17.55
N ILE A 216 -9.79 -24.51 -17.09
CA ILE A 216 -10.01 -23.24 -16.40
C ILE A 216 -9.96 -22.12 -17.42
N GLU A 217 -11.01 -21.32 -17.47
CA GLU A 217 -11.10 -20.07 -18.22
C GLU A 217 -11.17 -18.91 -17.26
N ILE A 218 -10.43 -17.84 -17.54
CA ILE A 218 -10.61 -16.55 -16.88
C ILE A 218 -10.88 -15.52 -17.96
N ASN A 219 -12.04 -14.87 -17.89
CA ASN A 219 -12.49 -13.89 -18.89
C ASN A 219 -12.32 -12.44 -18.40
N GLN A 220 -12.19 -12.26 -17.10
CA GLN A 220 -12.02 -10.94 -16.50
C GLN A 220 -11.25 -11.04 -15.18
N VAL A 221 -10.33 -10.10 -14.96
CA VAL A 221 -9.60 -9.92 -13.69
C VAL A 221 -9.87 -8.53 -13.11
N GLY A 222 -9.70 -8.40 -11.80
CA GLY A 222 -9.81 -7.16 -11.05
C GLY A 222 -8.45 -6.78 -10.48
N LEU A 223 -8.08 -5.52 -10.65
CA LEU A 223 -6.92 -4.90 -9.98
C LEU A 223 -7.42 -3.95 -8.90
N TYR A 224 -6.79 -4.00 -7.73
CA TYR A 224 -7.09 -3.09 -6.62
C TYR A 224 -5.89 -2.92 -5.71
N VAL A 225 -5.86 -1.84 -4.95
CA VAL A 225 -4.87 -1.61 -3.89
C VAL A 225 -5.45 -2.11 -2.57
N ARG A 226 -4.60 -2.70 -1.74
CA ARG A 226 -4.83 -2.88 -0.30
C ARG A 226 -3.58 -2.40 0.42
N ASP A 227 -3.74 -1.43 1.30
CA ASP A 227 -2.65 -0.85 2.08
C ASP A 227 -3.10 -0.45 3.50
N THR A 228 -2.17 0.00 4.32
CA THR A 228 -2.42 0.57 5.65
C THR A 228 -1.80 1.95 5.76
N TYR A 229 -2.57 2.92 6.26
CA TYR A 229 -2.06 4.25 6.59
C TYR A 229 -1.81 4.32 8.10
N GLU A 230 -0.55 4.12 8.47
CA GLU A 230 -0.12 3.93 9.85
C GLU A 230 1.31 4.46 10.07
N PHE A 231 1.67 4.70 11.34
CA PHE A 231 3.00 5.15 11.73
C PHE A 231 3.61 4.25 12.81
N ILE A 232 3.90 3.01 12.46
CA ILE A 232 4.48 1.96 13.31
C ILE A 232 5.89 1.61 12.82
N ASN A 233 6.85 1.57 13.74
CA ASN A 233 8.20 1.10 13.46
C ASN A 233 8.29 -0.43 13.49
N ASP A 234 8.77 -1.04 12.40
CA ASP A 234 9.14 -2.46 12.33
C ASP A 234 10.67 -2.58 12.19
N GLY A 235 11.37 -2.16 13.25
CA GLY A 235 12.82 -1.97 13.27
C GLY A 235 13.16 -0.52 13.62
N ASP A 236 13.96 0.13 12.78
CA ASP A 236 14.40 1.51 12.97
C ASP A 236 13.28 2.53 12.72
N ASP A 237 13.49 3.76 13.20
CA ASP A 237 12.58 4.89 13.00
C ASP A 237 12.55 5.32 11.52
N GLN A 238 11.46 4.97 10.83
CA GLN A 238 11.35 5.14 9.38
C GLN A 238 11.31 6.64 9.01
N PRO A 239 12.19 7.10 8.09
CA PRO A 239 12.15 8.47 7.60
C PRO A 239 10.98 8.69 6.63
N LEU A 240 10.25 9.79 6.82
CA LEU A 240 9.10 10.19 6.00
C LEU A 240 9.37 11.48 5.20
N GLY A 241 10.61 11.94 5.19
CA GLY A 241 11.07 13.11 4.46
C GLY A 241 11.40 14.31 5.34
N TYR A 242 11.99 15.31 4.71
CA TYR A 242 12.24 16.62 5.32
C TYR A 242 11.15 17.57 4.85
N TRP A 243 10.25 17.96 5.75
CA TRP A 243 9.07 18.76 5.44
C TRP A 243 9.24 20.21 5.86
N GLY A 244 8.73 21.13 5.03
CA GLY A 244 8.68 22.55 5.34
C GLY A 244 7.56 23.23 4.58
N TRP A 245 7.40 24.53 4.77
CA TRP A 245 6.34 25.33 4.14
C TRP A 245 6.34 25.29 2.61
N HIS A 246 7.46 24.91 2.01
CA HIS A 246 7.70 24.89 0.57
C HIS A 246 7.75 23.47 -0.01
N GLY A 247 7.21 22.48 0.71
CA GLY A 247 7.12 21.10 0.24
C GLY A 247 7.96 20.12 1.06
N VAL A 248 8.38 19.05 0.41
CA VAL A 248 9.15 17.96 1.01
C VAL A 248 10.41 17.66 0.21
N ILE A 249 11.48 17.32 0.92
CA ILE A 249 12.72 16.80 0.35
C ILE A 249 12.82 15.32 0.71
N LYS A 250 12.97 14.47 -0.32
CA LYS A 250 13.22 13.05 -0.16
C LYS A 250 14.55 12.85 0.59
N PRO A 251 14.61 11.98 1.62
CA PRO A 251 15.89 11.60 2.22
C PRO A 251 16.78 11.00 1.12
N SER A 252 18.00 11.50 0.94
CA SER A 252 18.95 10.84 0.05
C SER A 252 19.48 9.58 0.74
N LEU A 253 19.82 8.53 -0.01
CA LEU A 253 20.48 7.33 0.51
C LEU A 253 21.81 7.64 1.24
N ILE A 254 22.40 8.81 0.96
CA ILE A 254 23.62 9.31 1.63
C ILE A 254 23.26 10.07 2.92
N ASN A 255 22.11 10.76 2.96
CA ASN A 255 21.61 11.50 4.11
C ASN A 255 20.95 10.60 5.17
N GLU A 256 20.64 9.34 4.87
CA GLU A 256 20.24 8.37 5.90
C GLU A 256 21.35 8.14 6.95
N PHE A 257 22.62 8.34 6.56
CA PHE A 257 23.76 8.33 7.50
C PHE A 257 23.95 9.64 8.28
N PHE A 258 23.28 10.73 7.89
CA PHE A 258 23.42 12.05 8.53
C PHE A 258 22.07 12.51 9.08
N GLU A 259 21.84 12.24 10.37
CA GLU A 259 20.63 12.50 11.16
C GLU A 259 20.32 13.99 11.41
N SER A 260 20.61 14.89 10.47
CA SER A 260 20.31 16.31 10.70
C SER A 260 18.81 16.47 10.94
N LYS A 261 18.44 17.16 12.02
CA LYS A 261 17.02 17.46 12.31
C LYS A 261 16.44 18.45 11.31
N VAL A 262 17.29 19.26 10.66
CA VAL A 262 16.90 20.32 9.72
C VAL A 262 17.85 20.34 8.52
N VAL A 263 17.30 20.55 7.33
CA VAL A 263 18.05 20.78 6.10
C VAL A 263 17.57 22.09 5.48
N SER A 264 18.49 22.98 5.15
CA SER A 264 18.18 24.24 4.48
C SER A 264 18.44 24.13 2.98
N LYS A 265 17.45 24.46 2.15
CA LYS A 265 17.57 24.48 0.68
C LYS A 265 16.93 25.75 0.13
N ASN A 266 17.68 26.50 -0.70
CA ASN A 266 17.23 27.76 -1.30
C ASN A 266 16.69 28.77 -0.28
N GLY A 267 17.33 28.87 0.90
CA GLY A 267 16.92 29.77 1.98
C GLY A 267 15.70 29.31 2.79
N ASN A 268 15.21 28.10 2.59
CA ASN A 268 14.09 27.52 3.32
C ASN A 268 14.53 26.33 4.16
N ASP A 269 14.03 26.24 5.39
CA ASP A 269 14.28 25.13 6.31
C ASP A 269 13.23 24.03 6.13
N TYR A 270 13.71 22.79 6.15
CA TYR A 270 12.92 21.57 6.09
C TYR A 270 13.30 20.69 7.27
N TYR A 271 12.30 20.20 7.99
CA TYR A 271 12.44 19.49 9.26
C TYR A 271 12.26 17.99 9.03
N ARG A 272 13.14 17.18 9.62
CA ARG A 272 13.05 15.72 9.53
C ARG A 272 11.76 15.23 10.17
N VAL A 273 10.96 14.49 9.41
CA VAL A 273 9.76 13.80 9.88
C VAL A 273 9.98 12.30 9.79
N THR A 274 9.57 11.58 10.81
CA THR A 274 9.66 10.13 10.92
C THR A 274 8.40 9.55 11.53
N ASN A 275 8.28 8.22 11.56
CA ASN A 275 7.21 7.56 12.32
C ASN A 275 7.18 8.02 13.79
N ASN A 276 8.33 8.17 14.44
CA ASN A 276 8.38 8.69 15.81
C ASN A 276 7.76 10.08 15.96
N SER A 277 7.82 10.93 14.92
CA SER A 277 7.15 12.24 14.97
C SER A 277 5.63 12.11 15.16
N PHE A 278 5.01 11.10 14.53
CA PHE A 278 3.59 10.81 14.65
C PHE A 278 3.26 10.03 15.94
N ILE A 279 4.11 9.09 16.34
CA ILE A 279 3.97 8.35 17.61
C ILE A 279 4.02 9.33 18.79
N GLU A 280 4.99 10.24 18.82
CA GLU A 280 5.10 11.27 19.87
C GLU A 280 3.89 12.19 19.90
N TYR A 281 3.35 12.56 18.73
CA TYR A 281 2.12 13.35 18.63
C TYR A 281 0.91 12.60 19.19
N ARG A 282 0.73 11.33 18.84
CA ARG A 282 -0.31 10.45 19.41
C ARG A 282 -0.19 10.35 20.91
N GLU A 283 1.00 10.12 21.45
CA GLU A 283 1.23 10.03 22.89
C GLU A 283 0.91 11.34 23.62
N LYS A 284 1.21 12.48 23.00
CA LYS A 284 0.80 13.79 23.51
C LYS A 284 -0.74 13.92 23.53
N CYS A 285 -1.40 13.58 22.43
CA CYS A 285 -2.86 13.59 22.30
C CYS A 285 -3.54 12.71 23.38
N LYS A 286 -3.03 11.49 23.61
CA LYS A 286 -3.48 10.59 24.70
C LYS A 286 -3.38 11.26 26.08
N LYS A 287 -2.25 11.91 26.39
CA LYS A 287 -2.04 12.63 27.66
C LYS A 287 -2.97 13.82 27.85
N GLU A 288 -3.33 14.49 26.76
CA GLU A 288 -4.24 15.65 26.76
C GLU A 288 -5.72 15.25 26.65
N ASN A 289 -6.03 13.94 26.66
CA ASN A 289 -7.37 13.38 26.45
C ASN A 289 -8.00 13.82 25.11
N ASN A 290 -7.17 14.17 24.12
CA ASN A 290 -7.57 14.42 22.74
C ASN A 290 -7.37 13.14 21.94
N ILE A 291 -8.39 12.29 21.87
CA ILE A 291 -8.33 10.96 21.25
C ILE A 291 -8.44 10.99 19.72
N LYS A 292 -7.71 11.89 19.04
CA LYS A 292 -7.75 12.09 17.59
C LYS A 292 -6.42 11.77 16.91
N THR A 293 -6.19 10.50 16.59
CA THR A 293 -5.01 9.96 15.89
C THR A 293 -5.29 8.52 15.45
N GLY A 294 -6.03 8.36 14.35
CA GLY A 294 -6.52 7.05 13.89
C GLY A 294 -5.79 6.52 12.67
N ASP A 295 -5.14 5.36 12.80
CA ASP A 295 -4.68 4.58 11.65
C ASP A 295 -5.89 4.08 10.83
N PHE A 296 -5.69 3.65 9.59
CA PHE A 296 -6.79 3.06 8.78
C PHE A 296 -6.27 2.19 7.63
N PHE A 297 -7.11 1.26 7.19
CA PHE A 297 -6.90 0.47 5.99
C PHE A 297 -7.31 1.26 4.76
N VAL A 298 -6.60 1.04 3.66
CA VAL A 298 -6.85 1.70 2.37
C VAL A 298 -7.14 0.64 1.32
N TYR A 299 -8.25 0.82 0.63
CA TYR A 299 -8.66 0.07 -0.54
C TYR A 299 -8.95 1.04 -1.68
N ALA A 300 -8.44 0.70 -2.87
CA ALA A 300 -8.94 1.32 -4.09
C ALA A 300 -10.16 0.56 -4.61
N THR A 301 -10.98 1.23 -5.41
CA THR A 301 -12.01 0.59 -6.20
C THR A 301 -11.40 -0.44 -7.16
N VAL A 302 -12.21 -1.38 -7.64
CA VAL A 302 -11.73 -2.46 -8.48
C VAL A 302 -11.68 -2.01 -9.94
N LYS A 303 -10.49 -2.01 -10.54
CA LYS A 303 -10.31 -1.88 -11.99
C LYS A 303 -10.55 -3.22 -12.67
N LYS A 304 -11.64 -3.31 -13.41
CA LYS A 304 -12.01 -4.51 -14.18
C LYS A 304 -11.28 -4.54 -15.51
N ILE A 305 -10.70 -5.69 -15.85
CA ILE A 305 -9.91 -5.89 -17.06
C ILE A 305 -10.35 -7.18 -17.76
N PRO A 306 -10.82 -7.11 -19.02
CA PRO A 306 -11.09 -8.30 -19.81
C PRO A 306 -9.77 -9.01 -20.16
N VAL A 307 -9.78 -10.33 -20.09
CA VAL A 307 -8.65 -11.20 -20.46
C VAL A 307 -9.16 -12.44 -21.16
N ASP A 308 -8.28 -13.15 -21.87
CA ASP A 308 -8.59 -14.44 -22.48
C ASP A 308 -7.55 -15.47 -22.00
N VAL A 309 -7.83 -16.10 -20.87
CA VAL A 309 -6.95 -17.08 -20.24
C VAL A 309 -7.58 -18.45 -20.35
N ILE A 310 -6.83 -19.42 -20.85
CA ILE A 310 -7.21 -20.83 -20.86
C ILE A 310 -6.04 -21.67 -20.32
N ILE A 311 -6.31 -22.48 -19.29
CA ILE A 311 -5.33 -23.39 -18.68
C ILE A 311 -5.98 -24.73 -18.43
N HIS A 312 -5.34 -25.82 -18.82
CA HIS A 312 -5.80 -27.18 -18.53
C HIS A 312 -5.14 -27.73 -17.28
N ILE A 313 -5.92 -28.25 -16.34
CA ILE A 313 -5.46 -28.85 -15.09
C ILE A 313 -5.68 -30.35 -15.14
N SER A 314 -4.61 -31.09 -14.94
CA SER A 314 -4.62 -32.55 -14.86
C SER A 314 -4.64 -33.03 -13.41
N LYS A 315 -4.77 -34.34 -13.22
CA LYS A 315 -4.55 -34.97 -11.92
C LYS A 315 -3.14 -34.71 -11.37
N LEU A 316 -2.11 -34.64 -12.22
CA LEU A 316 -0.73 -34.38 -11.79
C LEU A 316 -0.58 -32.96 -11.22
N ASP A 317 -1.26 -31.98 -11.81
CA ASP A 317 -1.31 -30.61 -11.30
C ASP A 317 -1.93 -30.56 -9.89
N LEU A 318 -3.02 -31.28 -9.65
CA LEU A 318 -3.65 -31.32 -8.34
C LEU A 318 -2.79 -32.03 -7.28
N LEU A 319 -2.02 -33.05 -7.69
CA LEU A 319 -1.02 -33.68 -6.83
C LEU A 319 0.11 -32.71 -6.48
N GLU A 320 0.59 -31.92 -7.45
CA GLU A 320 1.57 -30.88 -7.19
C GLU A 320 1.02 -29.82 -6.23
N TYR A 321 -0.20 -29.32 -6.47
CA TYR A 321 -0.88 -28.39 -5.57
C TYR A 321 -0.91 -28.95 -4.15
N GLN A 322 -1.39 -30.18 -3.96
CA GLN A 322 -1.47 -30.84 -2.66
C GLN A 322 -0.10 -30.95 -1.97
N ALA A 323 0.95 -31.28 -2.71
CA ALA A 323 2.32 -31.37 -2.18
C ALA A 323 2.92 -30.00 -1.78
N ARG A 324 2.49 -28.92 -2.45
CA ARG A 324 2.97 -27.55 -2.20
C ARG A 324 2.14 -26.82 -1.14
N SER A 325 0.84 -27.08 -1.04
CA SER A 325 -0.05 -26.46 -0.05
C SER A 325 0.14 -27.03 1.36
N ALA A 326 0.47 -28.33 1.48
CA ALA A 326 0.77 -28.97 2.77
C ALA A 326 2.02 -28.42 3.49
N LYS A 327 2.84 -27.61 2.81
CA LYS A 327 4.03 -26.95 3.40
C LYS A 327 3.76 -25.53 3.90
N VAL A 328 2.55 -25.02 3.69
CA VAL A 328 2.14 -23.64 3.99
C VAL A 328 1.05 -23.59 5.09
N ALA A 329 0.58 -24.76 5.55
CA ALA A 329 -0.39 -24.90 6.65
C ALA A 329 0.28 -24.95 8.03
#